data_AF-A0A2G6QI43-F1
#
_entry.id   AF-A0A2G6QI43-F1
#
_cell.length_a   1.000
_cell.length_b   1.000
_cell.length_c   1.000
_cell.angle_alpha   90.00
_cell.angle_beta   90.00
_cell.angle_gamma   90.00
#
_symmetry.space_group_name_H-M   'P 1'
#
loop_
_entity.id
_entity.type
_entity.pdbx_description
1 polymer ?
#
loop_
_entity_poly.entity_id
_entity_poly.type
_entity_poly.pdbx_seq_one_letter_code
_entity_poly.pdbx_strand_id
1 'polypeptide(L)'
;MNQISFEDLFEEENEKEKVEVAEIPVPLSPLQRDILELVDSEEISALELCEQLIRSGKISDERFTTNKPKAYGEVCLLLEGFVKEGKLIFVKSDEKRDRVYKLNEEMFKG
;
A
#
# COMPACT_ATOMS: atom_id res chain seq x y z
N MET A 1 -1.82 -23.85 -27.76
CA MET A 1 -2.61 -23.05 -26.80
C MET A 1 -1.61 -22.56 -25.77
N ASN A 2 -1.25 -21.27 -25.80
CA ASN A 2 -0.28 -20.73 -24.85
C ASN A 2 -1.04 -20.32 -23.59
N GLN A 3 -0.89 -21.11 -22.54
CA GLN A 3 -1.34 -20.78 -21.20
C GLN A 3 -0.26 -19.88 -20.59
N ILE A 4 -0.62 -18.64 -20.30
CA ILE A 4 0.23 -17.69 -19.58
C ILE A 4 0.13 -18.05 -18.08
N SER A 5 1.25 -18.17 -17.38
CA SER A 5 1.27 -18.48 -15.94
C SER A 5 0.88 -17.24 -15.12
N PHE A 6 0.41 -17.41 -13.88
CA PHE A 6 0.11 -16.27 -13.00
C PHE A 6 1.38 -15.48 -12.63
N GLU A 7 2.53 -16.16 -12.58
CA GLU A 7 3.85 -15.53 -12.50
C GLU A 7 4.17 -14.61 -13.70
N ASP A 8 3.78 -14.98 -14.93
CA ASP A 8 4.07 -14.17 -16.13
C ASP A 8 3.31 -12.82 -16.13
N LEU A 9 2.21 -12.70 -15.39
CA LEU A 9 1.44 -11.46 -15.28
C LEU A 9 2.13 -10.38 -14.44
N PHE A 10 3.14 -10.75 -13.64
CA PHE A 10 3.91 -9.83 -12.80
C PHE A 10 5.34 -9.60 -13.32
N GLU A 11 5.73 -10.25 -14.42
CA GLU A 11 7.09 -10.16 -14.97
C GLU A 11 7.26 -9.04 -16.01
N GLU A 12 6.18 -8.48 -16.57
CA GLU A 12 6.26 -7.37 -17.55
C GLU A 12 6.64 -6.00 -16.95
N GLU A 13 6.91 -5.91 -15.64
CA GLU A 13 7.45 -4.70 -15.00
C GLU A 13 8.94 -4.83 -14.59
N ASN A 14 9.60 -5.95 -14.91
CA ASN A 14 10.99 -6.22 -14.50
C ASN A 14 12.03 -6.19 -15.64
N GLU A 15 11.71 -5.55 -16.77
CA GLU A 15 12.71 -5.22 -17.78
C GLU A 15 13.01 -3.72 -17.79
N LYS A 16 13.78 -3.26 -16.80
CA LYS A 16 14.75 -2.18 -16.96
C LYS A 16 15.74 -2.13 -15.81
N GLU A 17 16.95 -2.55 -16.18
CA GLU A 17 18.24 -2.10 -15.66
C GLU A 17 18.52 -2.34 -14.18
N LYS A 18 19.50 -3.22 -13.96
CA LYS A 18 20.50 -3.06 -12.91
C LYS A 18 21.14 -1.67 -13.05
N VAL A 19 20.55 -0.66 -12.44
CA VAL A 19 21.24 0.60 -12.15
C VAL A 19 21.54 0.58 -10.67
N GLU A 20 22.79 0.80 -10.32
CA GLU A 20 23.19 1.16 -8.97
C GLU A 20 22.45 2.47 -8.62
N VAL A 21 21.28 2.36 -8.00
CA VAL A 21 20.43 3.52 -7.71
C VAL A 21 21.03 4.27 -6.54
N ALA A 22 21.81 5.30 -6.86
CA ALA A 22 22.03 6.42 -5.97
C ALA A 22 20.68 6.90 -5.41
N GLU A 23 20.65 7.19 -4.11
CA GLU A 23 19.47 7.53 -3.29
C GLU A 23 18.74 8.82 -3.74
N ILE A 24 18.15 8.83 -4.93
CA ILE A 24 17.20 9.87 -5.34
C ILE A 24 15.82 9.44 -4.85
N PRO A 25 15.20 10.16 -3.90
CA PRO A 25 13.87 9.81 -3.41
C PRO A 25 12.87 9.91 -4.56
N VAL A 26 12.31 8.77 -4.98
CA VAL A 26 11.24 8.70 -5.97
C VAL A 26 10.06 9.52 -5.45
N PRO A 27 9.52 10.46 -6.26
CA PRO A 27 8.40 11.27 -5.81
C PRO A 27 7.18 10.39 -5.54
N LEU A 28 6.58 10.56 -4.36
CA LEU A 28 5.37 9.84 -3.97
C LEU A 28 4.23 10.11 -4.95
N SER A 29 3.52 9.04 -5.33
CA SER A 29 2.29 9.12 -6.11
C SER A 29 1.19 9.85 -5.33
N PRO A 30 0.15 10.38 -6.00
CA PRO A 30 -0.97 11.03 -5.31
C PRO A 30 -1.61 10.13 -4.26
N LEU A 31 -1.87 8.86 -4.59
CA LEU A 31 -2.46 7.89 -3.65
C LEU A 31 -1.54 7.59 -2.47
N GLN A 32 -0.22 7.49 -2.69
CA GLN A 32 0.75 7.32 -1.62
C GLN A 32 0.74 8.48 -0.63
N ARG A 33 0.58 9.72 -1.11
CA ARG A 33 0.46 10.90 -0.23
C ARG A 33 -0.84 10.87 0.54
N ASP A 34 -1.96 10.62 -0.15
CA ASP A 34 -3.27 10.52 0.48
C ASP A 34 -3.29 9.44 1.58
N ILE A 35 -2.62 8.30 1.38
CA ILE A 35 -2.48 7.26 2.41
C ILE A 35 -1.68 7.80 3.61
N LEU A 36 -0.53 8.43 3.39
CA LEU A 36 0.30 8.95 4.49
C LEU A 36 -0.39 10.09 5.26
N GLU A 37 -1.23 10.89 4.61
CA GLU A 37 -2.03 11.94 5.25
C GLU A 37 -3.13 11.37 6.17
N LEU A 38 -3.64 10.18 5.84
CA LEU A 38 -4.67 9.49 6.64
C LEU A 38 -4.09 8.63 7.77
N VAL A 39 -2.81 8.26 7.70
CA VAL A 39 -2.14 7.55 8.79
C VAL A 39 -1.64 8.57 9.82
N ASP A 40 -2.24 8.56 11.01
CA ASP A 40 -1.83 9.38 12.14
C ASP A 40 -0.94 8.57 13.13
N SER A 41 -0.75 9.11 14.34
CA SER A 41 -0.03 8.44 15.41
C SER A 41 -0.78 7.23 15.98
N GLU A 42 -2.08 7.10 15.70
CA GLU A 42 -2.88 5.97 16.14
C GLU A 42 -2.75 4.78 15.17
N GLU A 43 -3.23 3.62 15.60
CA GLU A 43 -3.27 2.43 14.75
C GLU A 43 -4.44 2.54 13.76
N ILE A 44 -4.16 2.38 12.48
CA ILE A 44 -5.18 2.35 11.44
C ILE A 44 -5.13 1.03 10.66
N SER A 45 -6.30 0.50 10.35
CA SER A 45 -6.41 -0.71 9.56
C SER A 45 -6.44 -0.41 8.06
N ALA A 46 -5.96 -1.35 7.24
CA ALA A 46 -5.96 -1.20 5.79
C ALA A 46 -7.39 -1.12 5.24
N LEU A 47 -8.36 -1.81 5.84
CA LEU A 47 -9.77 -1.65 5.48
C LEU A 47 -10.27 -0.23 5.82
N GLU A 48 -10.01 0.27 7.02
CA GLU A 48 -10.45 1.62 7.41
C GLU A 48 -9.83 2.68 6.50
N LEU A 49 -8.55 2.57 6.17
CA LEU A 49 -7.89 3.41 5.17
C LEU A 49 -8.62 3.38 3.82
N CYS A 50 -8.97 2.19 3.33
CA CYS A 50 -9.73 2.07 2.08
C CYS A 50 -11.09 2.78 2.18
N GLU A 51 -11.83 2.59 3.27
CA GLU A 51 -13.13 3.24 3.46
C GLU A 51 -13.00 4.78 3.50
N GLN A 52 -11.96 5.32 4.13
CA GLN A 52 -11.72 6.76 4.16
C GLN A 52 -11.31 7.32 2.79
N LEU A 53 -10.48 6.59 2.04
CA LEU A 53 -10.10 6.94 0.67
C LEU A 53 -11.30 6.92 -0.28
N ILE A 54 -12.19 5.92 -0.13
CA ILE A 54 -13.44 5.83 -0.91
C ILE A 54 -14.36 7.01 -0.59
N ARG A 55 -14.60 7.29 0.71
CA ARG A 55 -15.45 8.43 1.14
C ARG A 55 -14.91 9.76 0.64
N SER A 56 -13.59 9.88 0.52
CA SER A 56 -12.90 11.08 0.02
C SER A 56 -12.78 11.12 -1.51
N GLY A 57 -13.30 10.12 -2.23
CA GLY A 57 -13.26 10.03 -3.69
C GLY A 57 -11.87 9.80 -4.27
N LYS A 58 -10.91 9.32 -3.45
CA LYS A 58 -9.51 9.07 -3.87
C LYS A 58 -9.34 7.73 -4.59
N ILE A 59 -10.19 6.75 -4.27
CA ILE A 59 -10.26 5.45 -4.92
C ILE A 59 -11.72 5.07 -5.20
N SER A 60 -11.93 4.12 -6.11
CA SER A 60 -13.26 3.62 -6.47
C SER A 60 -13.91 2.82 -5.33
N ASP A 61 -15.24 2.96 -5.16
CA ASP A 61 -16.07 2.13 -4.27
C ASP A 61 -16.43 0.77 -4.88
N GLU A 62 -15.70 0.32 -5.91
CA GLU A 62 -15.88 -1.01 -6.45
C GLU A 62 -15.48 -2.09 -5.43
N ARG A 63 -16.38 -3.05 -5.21
CA ARG A 63 -16.22 -4.12 -4.22
C ARG A 63 -16.33 -5.50 -4.86
N PHE A 64 -15.70 -6.48 -4.21
CA PHE A 64 -15.97 -7.89 -4.45
C PHE A 64 -17.32 -8.29 -3.85
N THR A 65 -17.82 -9.48 -4.18
CA THR A 65 -19.03 -10.05 -3.57
C THR A 65 -18.91 -10.25 -2.05
N THR A 66 -17.69 -10.26 -1.52
CA THR A 66 -17.38 -10.29 -0.07
C THR A 66 -17.46 -8.91 0.60
N ASN A 67 -17.92 -7.87 -0.11
CA ASN A 67 -17.98 -6.48 0.31
C ASN A 67 -16.63 -5.78 0.54
N LYS A 68 -15.52 -6.49 0.29
CA LYS A 68 -14.17 -5.93 0.42
C LYS A 68 -13.85 -5.01 -0.77
N PRO A 69 -13.29 -3.81 -0.57
CA PRO A 69 -12.86 -2.93 -1.65
C PRO A 69 -11.89 -3.63 -2.60
N LYS A 70 -12.08 -3.47 -3.92
CA LYS A 70 -11.15 -4.02 -4.91
C LYS A 70 -9.74 -3.42 -4.78
N ALA A 71 -9.67 -2.15 -4.40
CA ALA A 71 -8.43 -1.42 -4.15
C ALA A 71 -7.66 -1.89 -2.89
N TYR A 72 -8.25 -2.74 -2.04
CA TYR A 72 -7.60 -3.18 -0.79
C TYR A 72 -6.24 -3.82 -1.02
N GLY A 73 -6.10 -4.64 -2.08
CA GLY A 73 -4.83 -5.29 -2.41
C GLY A 73 -3.73 -4.28 -2.74
N GLU A 74 -4.05 -3.30 -3.58
CA GLU A 74 -3.15 -2.20 -3.94
C GLU A 74 -2.74 -1.37 -2.72
N VAL A 75 -3.70 -0.99 -1.87
CA VAL A 75 -3.43 -0.24 -0.64
C VAL A 75 -2.50 -1.03 0.29
N CYS A 76 -2.68 -2.36 0.42
CA CYS A 76 -1.77 -3.19 1.21
C CYS A 76 -0.34 -3.21 0.66
N LEU A 77 -0.17 -3.25 -0.68
CA LEU A 77 1.15 -3.20 -1.31
C LEU A 77 1.85 -1.86 -1.05
N LEU A 78 1.12 -0.75 -1.13
CA LEU A 78 1.65 0.58 -0.81
C LEU A 78 2.07 0.69 0.66
N LEU A 79 1.25 0.18 1.59
CA LEU A 79 1.57 0.15 3.02
C LEU A 79 2.81 -0.72 3.31
N GLU A 80 2.96 -1.87 2.65
CA GLU A 80 4.18 -2.68 2.74
C GLU A 80 5.41 -1.93 2.22
N GLY A 81 5.27 -1.15 1.15
CA GLY A 81 6.32 -0.26 0.65
C GLY A 81 6.77 0.72 1.74
N PHE A 82 5.83 1.39 2.40
CA PHE A 82 6.14 2.33 3.48
C PHE A 82 6.76 1.67 4.72
N VAL A 83 6.41 0.41 5.02
CA VAL A 83 7.08 -0.35 6.08
C VAL A 83 8.53 -0.64 5.70
N LYS A 84 8.81 -1.01 4.44
CA LYS A 84 10.19 -1.24 3.95
C LYS A 84 11.02 0.04 3.95
N GLU A 85 10.40 1.18 3.67
CA GLU A 85 11.01 2.52 3.75
C GLU A 85 11.14 3.03 5.20
N GLY A 86 10.62 2.28 6.18
CA GLY A 86 10.64 2.66 7.59
C GLY A 86 9.62 3.72 8.00
N LYS A 87 8.81 4.26 7.09
CA LYS A 87 7.80 5.30 7.37
C LYS A 87 6.65 4.79 8.24
N LEU A 88 6.28 3.53 8.10
CA LEU A 88 5.22 2.88 8.86
C LEU A 88 5.74 1.67 9.64
N ILE A 89 5.05 1.33 10.71
CA ILE A 89 5.25 0.10 11.48
C ILE A 89 4.05 -0.81 11.24
N PHE A 90 4.31 -2.04 10.81
CA PHE A 90 3.29 -3.08 10.79
C PHE A 90 3.02 -3.55 12.22
N VAL A 91 1.77 -3.46 12.67
CA VAL A 91 1.38 -3.79 14.04
C VAL A 91 0.92 -5.24 14.14
N LYS A 92 -0.10 -5.61 13.36
CA LYS A 92 -0.72 -6.94 13.42
C LYS A 92 -1.53 -7.25 12.16
N SER A 93 -1.82 -8.54 11.99
CA SER A 93 -2.76 -9.06 11.00
C SER A 93 -3.82 -9.88 11.71
N ASP A 94 -5.09 -9.55 11.51
CA ASP A 94 -6.21 -10.31 12.08
C ASP A 94 -6.60 -11.43 11.12
N GLU A 95 -6.02 -12.62 11.31
CA GLU A 95 -6.36 -13.88 10.62
C GLU A 95 -6.80 -13.75 9.14
N LYS A 96 -6.04 -12.98 8.35
CA LYS A 96 -6.25 -12.70 6.90
C LYS A 96 -7.43 -11.77 6.55
N ARG A 97 -8.13 -11.22 7.54
CA ARG A 97 -9.24 -10.27 7.32
C ARG A 97 -8.74 -8.85 7.08
N ASP A 98 -7.84 -8.39 7.92
CA ASP A 98 -7.34 -7.01 7.90
C ASP A 98 -5.91 -6.91 8.44
N ARG A 99 -5.24 -5.82 8.11
CA ARG A 99 -3.87 -5.50 8.52
C ARG A 99 -3.83 -4.13 9.16
N VAL A 100 -3.09 -4.00 10.25
CA VAL A 100 -3.02 -2.78 11.04
C VAL A 100 -1.61 -2.21 11.00
N TYR A 101 -1.54 -0.90 10.79
CA TYR A 101 -0.31 -0.14 10.64
C TYR A 101 -0.37 1.10 11.56
N LYS A 102 0.80 1.67 11.85
CA LYS A 102 0.91 2.95 12.55
C LYS A 102 2.09 3.75 11.98
N LEU A 103 2.09 5.06 12.16
CA LEU A 103 3.22 5.91 11.79
C LEU A 103 4.48 5.53 12.58
N ASN A 104 5.64 5.53 11.92
CA ASN A 104 6.91 5.40 12.61
C ASN A 104 7.41 6.79 13.05
N GLU A 105 7.00 7.25 14.23
CA GLU A 105 7.39 8.56 14.76
C GLU A 105 8.90 8.77 14.86
N GLU A 106 9.68 7.69 15.06
CA GLU A 106 11.14 7.78 15.19
C GLU A 106 11.80 8.25 13.88
N MET A 107 11.19 8.00 12.72
CA MET A 107 11.67 8.52 11.43
C MET A 107 11.51 10.04 11.28
N PHE A 108 10.57 10.64 12.03
CA PHE A 108 10.20 12.05 11.88
C PHE A 108 10.73 12.93 13.03
N LYS A 109 11.48 12.35 13.99
CA LYS A 109 12.11 13.05 15.13
C LYS A 109 13.51 13.64 14.80
N GLY A 110 13.85 13.81 13.53
CA GLY A 110 15.14 14.32 13.05
C GLY A 110 15.21 15.84 12.95
#